data_AF-A0A7C5GEM8-F1
#
_entry.id   AF-A0A7C5GEM8-F1
#
_cell.length_a   1.000
_cell.length_b   1.000
_cell.length_c   1.000
_cell.angle_alpha   90.00
_cell.angle_beta   90.00
_cell.angle_gamma   90.00
#
_symmetry.space_group_name_H-M   'P 1'
#
loop_
_entity.id
_entity.type
_entity.pdbx_description
1 polymer ?
#
loop_
_entity_poly.entity_id
_entity_poly.type
_entity_poly.pdbx_seq_one_letter_code
_entity_poly.pdbx_strand_id
1 'polypeptide(L)'
;MSTPADSNTEPEGGQGQGPTHLGVAGNLARSFIHSPLTPLLLVAMLSIGILGLLITPRQEDPQIEVPMVDVFVQYPGASSKQVSSLVAEPLQRILGEITGVKHVYAASWRGQAIVTVEFHVGQDMEDSLVKLYDKIESNMDKIPPGVSKPLVKPKSVDDVPIVTLTLWSAEVDDATLKLVAEEVLQRLHEVPNTSKGFIVSGREEQVRIEPLPDKLKGYGISLSQLAQTIRTANTERAAGSMEYQGAAMELYTGSFLRTKDEIERLVVTVRNGRPVYVRDVARVYWGPSETKKLVQFYTGPAYPEHVNANGLPAVTIAIAKKKGSNGVTVADAVLERMAFLKGRVVPDNVHVDVTRNYGKTARDKVNELVLKLFVATGAVAVLVLLFLGLRAALVVTVVIPVVILITVFSAWVLGYTIDRVSLFALIFSIGILVDDAIVVVENIYRRWLL
;
A
#
# COMPACT_ATOMS: atom_id res chain seq x y z
N MET A 1 22.05 -75.93 72.47
CA MET A 1 20.64 -75.91 72.91
C MET A 1 19.80 -75.74 71.65
N SER A 2 19.10 -76.81 71.25
CA SER A 2 17.90 -76.86 70.40
C SER A 2 17.96 -76.39 68.93
N THR A 3 18.00 -77.36 68.01
CA THR A 3 17.30 -77.40 66.70
C THR A 3 15.87 -77.98 66.88
N PRO A 4 14.96 -78.12 65.87
CA PRO A 4 14.91 -77.69 64.45
C PRO A 4 13.53 -77.12 63.94
N ALA A 5 13.46 -76.84 62.62
CA ALA A 5 12.39 -77.02 61.59
C ALA A 5 10.91 -77.34 62.01
N ASP A 6 9.83 -77.00 61.29
CA ASP A 6 9.60 -77.10 59.83
C ASP A 6 8.26 -76.44 59.38
N SER A 7 8.17 -76.13 58.08
CA SER A 7 7.05 -76.21 57.12
C SER A 7 5.68 -75.50 57.33
N ASN A 8 5.25 -74.67 56.36
CA ASN A 8 4.22 -75.08 55.39
C ASN A 8 4.03 -74.09 54.21
N THR A 9 3.79 -74.70 53.06
CA THR A 9 3.46 -74.22 51.72
C THR A 9 2.03 -73.68 51.59
N GLU A 10 1.80 -72.60 50.82
CA GLU A 10 1.04 -72.59 49.55
C GLU A 10 0.75 -71.15 49.04
N PRO A 11 0.43 -70.98 47.74
CA PRO A 11 0.42 -69.69 47.04
C PRO A 11 -1.00 -69.11 46.89
N GLU A 12 -1.15 -67.82 47.18
CA GLU A 12 -2.28 -67.01 46.69
C GLU A 12 -1.68 -65.85 45.88
N GLY A 13 -1.93 -65.67 44.59
CA GLY A 13 -3.24 -65.81 43.95
C GLY A 13 -3.94 -64.46 43.95
N GLY A 14 -3.50 -63.56 43.07
CA GLY A 14 -4.38 -62.52 42.54
C GLY A 14 -4.41 -61.15 43.24
N GLN A 15 -4.17 -60.15 42.39
CA GLN A 15 -4.81 -58.83 42.37
C GLN A 15 -4.31 -57.75 43.34
N GLY A 16 -3.83 -56.66 42.71
CA GLY A 16 -3.58 -55.40 43.38
C GLY A 16 -2.79 -54.38 42.57
N GLN A 17 -3.00 -54.27 41.25
CA GLN A 17 -2.60 -53.03 40.56
C GLN A 17 -3.48 -51.91 41.12
N GLY A 18 -2.98 -51.20 42.14
CA GLY A 18 -3.60 -49.99 42.66
C GLY A 18 -3.84 -48.99 41.52
N PRO A 19 -4.83 -48.08 41.66
CA PRO A 19 -5.22 -47.19 40.58
C PRO A 19 -4.01 -46.38 40.14
N THR A 20 -3.51 -46.65 38.92
CA THR A 20 -2.46 -45.84 38.32
C THR A 20 -3.00 -44.42 38.22
N HIS A 21 -2.52 -43.52 39.06
CA HIS A 21 -2.91 -42.12 39.06
C HIS A 21 -2.34 -41.48 37.80
N LEU A 22 -3.09 -41.57 36.70
CA LEU A 22 -2.74 -40.96 35.44
C LEU A 22 -2.57 -39.45 35.68
N GLY A 23 -1.40 -38.90 35.33
CA GLY A 23 -1.18 -37.46 35.35
C GLY A 23 -2.10 -36.75 34.35
N VAL A 24 -2.03 -35.41 34.29
CA VAL A 24 -2.89 -34.59 33.41
C VAL A 24 -2.89 -35.09 31.96
N ALA A 25 -1.72 -35.41 31.40
CA ALA A 25 -1.59 -35.95 30.05
C ALA A 25 -2.28 -37.33 29.87
N GLY A 26 -2.18 -38.20 30.87
CA GLY A 26 -2.80 -39.54 30.83
C GLY A 26 -4.33 -39.46 30.91
N ASN A 27 -4.87 -38.54 31.72
CA ASN A 27 -6.31 -38.29 31.80
C ASN A 27 -6.86 -37.70 30.51
N LEU A 28 -6.11 -36.79 29.87
CA LEU A 28 -6.46 -36.22 28.57
C LEU A 28 -6.49 -37.33 27.50
N ALA A 29 -5.40 -38.11 27.39
CA ALA A 29 -5.32 -39.21 26.44
C ALA A 29 -6.46 -40.22 26.62
N ARG A 30 -6.74 -40.64 27.87
CA ARG A 30 -7.86 -41.56 28.17
C ARG A 30 -9.21 -41.02 27.71
N SER A 31 -9.41 -39.71 27.79
CA SER A 31 -10.65 -39.06 27.37
C SER A 31 -10.80 -39.03 25.84
N PHE A 32 -9.72 -38.96 25.07
CA PHE A 32 -9.76 -38.87 23.60
C PHE A 32 -9.58 -40.23 22.88
N ILE A 33 -8.93 -41.23 23.49
CA ILE A 33 -8.59 -42.51 22.82
C ILE A 33 -9.83 -43.27 22.33
N HIS A 34 -10.93 -43.28 23.11
CA HIS A 34 -12.16 -44.00 22.76
C HIS A 34 -13.33 -43.07 22.41
N SER A 35 -13.08 -41.77 22.35
CA SER A 35 -14.15 -40.79 22.11
C SER A 35 -14.40 -40.63 20.60
N PRO A 36 -15.67 -40.71 20.15
CA PRO A 36 -16.03 -40.38 18.77
C PRO A 36 -15.81 -38.88 18.46
N LEU A 37 -15.55 -38.06 19.48
CA LEU A 37 -15.24 -36.64 19.32
C LEU A 37 -13.87 -36.41 18.67
N THR A 38 -12.92 -37.34 18.78
CA THR A 38 -11.56 -37.16 18.22
C THR A 38 -11.55 -36.99 16.70
N PRO A 39 -12.16 -37.89 15.90
CA PRO A 39 -12.25 -37.69 14.45
C PRO A 39 -13.12 -36.48 14.08
N LEU A 40 -14.19 -36.20 14.83
CA LEU A 40 -15.03 -35.02 14.59
C LEU A 40 -14.24 -33.71 14.78
N LEU A 41 -13.44 -33.62 15.85
CA LEU A 41 -12.60 -32.48 16.16
C LEU A 41 -11.52 -32.30 15.10
N LEU A 42 -10.91 -33.38 14.62
CA LEU A 42 -9.96 -33.33 13.51
C LEU A 42 -10.58 -32.75 12.23
N VAL A 43 -11.77 -33.21 11.85
CA VAL A 43 -12.50 -32.68 10.68
C VAL A 43 -12.90 -31.21 10.90
N ALA A 44 -13.31 -30.84 12.12
CA ALA A 44 -13.61 -29.46 12.45
C ALA A 44 -12.38 -28.55 12.35
N MET A 45 -11.23 -28.97 12.91
CA MET A 45 -9.96 -28.23 12.80
C MET A 45 -9.50 -28.09 11.36
N LEU A 46 -9.63 -29.15 10.55
CA LEU A 46 -9.31 -29.10 9.13
C LEU A 46 -10.20 -28.08 8.40
N SER A 47 -11.50 -28.10 8.66
CA SER A 47 -12.47 -27.20 8.03
C SER A 47 -12.23 -25.73 8.41
N ILE A 48 -12.00 -25.47 9.70
CA ILE A 48 -11.67 -24.14 10.22
C ILE A 48 -10.36 -23.64 9.64
N GLY A 49 -9.35 -24.51 9.54
CA GLY A 49 -8.06 -24.16 8.99
C GLY A 49 -8.12 -23.89 7.47
N ILE A 50 -8.89 -24.66 6.71
CA ILE A 50 -9.16 -24.38 5.29
C ILE A 50 -9.84 -23.02 5.14
N LEU A 51 -10.85 -22.73 5.97
CA LEU A 51 -11.51 -21.43 5.98
C LEU A 51 -10.50 -20.31 6.25
N GLY A 52 -9.62 -20.48 7.24
CA GLY A 52 -8.50 -19.59 7.52
C GLY A 52 -7.65 -19.33 6.27
N LEU A 53 -7.16 -20.38 5.61
CA LEU A 53 -6.33 -20.25 4.40
C LEU A 53 -7.02 -19.48 3.25
N LEU A 54 -8.35 -19.56 3.16
CA LEU A 54 -9.14 -18.86 2.15
C LEU A 54 -9.35 -17.37 2.49
N ILE A 55 -9.58 -17.04 3.76
CA ILE A 55 -9.92 -15.67 4.18
C ILE A 55 -8.69 -14.84 4.56
N THR A 56 -7.58 -15.45 4.96
CA THR A 56 -6.39 -14.71 5.40
C THR A 56 -5.79 -13.91 4.24
N PRO A 57 -5.62 -12.58 4.38
CA PRO A 57 -5.00 -11.75 3.36
C PRO A 57 -3.57 -12.21 3.05
N ARG A 58 -3.22 -12.22 1.76
CA ARG A 58 -1.87 -12.57 1.28
C ARG A 58 -1.10 -11.31 0.91
N GLN A 59 0.14 -11.23 1.39
CA GLN A 59 1.05 -10.11 1.14
C GLN A 59 2.44 -10.64 0.81
N GLU A 60 3.21 -9.87 0.05
CA GLU A 60 4.58 -10.28 -0.30
C GLU A 60 5.61 -9.88 0.77
N ASP A 61 5.35 -8.79 1.52
CA ASP A 61 6.16 -8.26 2.61
C ASP A 61 5.32 -8.17 3.89
N PRO A 62 5.94 -8.22 5.08
CA PRO A 62 5.24 -8.10 6.34
C PRO A 62 4.64 -6.69 6.51
N GLN A 63 3.49 -6.63 7.18
CA GLN A 63 2.90 -5.36 7.57
C GLN A 63 3.68 -4.78 8.75
N ILE A 64 4.46 -3.73 8.48
CA ILE A 64 5.11 -2.94 9.51
C ILE A 64 4.47 -1.55 9.57
N GLU A 65 4.12 -1.13 10.77
CA GLU A 65 3.61 0.23 11.00
C GLU A 65 4.79 1.13 11.31
N VAL A 66 5.19 1.91 10.30
CA VAL A 66 6.25 2.91 10.43
C VAL A 66 5.62 4.28 10.19
N PRO A 67 5.19 4.98 11.24
CA PRO A 67 4.55 6.27 11.06
C PRO A 67 5.59 7.28 10.62
N MET A 68 5.43 7.77 9.39
CA MET A 68 6.24 8.83 8.82
C MET A 68 5.36 9.97 8.37
N VAL A 69 5.82 11.20 8.58
CA VAL A 69 5.08 12.41 8.21
C VAL A 69 6.02 13.40 7.54
N ASP A 70 5.68 13.80 6.32
CA ASP A 70 6.38 14.87 5.62
C ASP A 70 5.73 16.21 5.91
N VAL A 71 6.52 17.19 6.34
CA VAL A 71 6.11 18.56 6.57
C VAL A 71 6.76 19.45 5.51
N PHE A 72 5.93 19.94 4.57
CA PHE A 72 6.38 20.80 3.48
C PHE A 72 6.25 22.26 3.89
N VAL A 73 7.32 23.04 3.71
CA VAL A 73 7.32 24.47 4.00
C VAL A 73 7.92 25.24 2.83
N GLN A 74 7.26 26.29 2.38
CA GLN A 74 7.75 27.16 1.31
C GLN A 74 8.31 28.46 1.89
N TYR A 75 9.44 28.91 1.37
CA TYR A 75 9.99 30.24 1.66
C TYR A 75 10.41 30.94 0.36
N PRO A 76 9.43 31.36 -0.47
CA PRO A 76 9.69 31.83 -1.83
C PRO A 76 10.73 32.95 -1.87
N GLY A 77 11.70 32.82 -2.77
CA GLY A 77 12.78 33.80 -2.95
C GLY A 77 14.03 33.58 -2.07
N ALA A 78 13.94 32.77 -1.01
CA ALA A 78 15.10 32.46 -0.16
C ALA A 78 16.07 31.46 -0.83
N SER A 79 17.38 31.65 -0.58
CA SER A 79 18.42 30.70 -0.98
C SER A 79 18.33 29.40 -0.18
N SER A 80 18.86 28.29 -0.72
CA SER A 80 18.86 26.99 -0.01
C SER A 80 19.50 27.07 1.37
N LYS A 81 20.53 27.91 1.55
CA LYS A 81 21.20 28.11 2.83
C LYS A 81 20.31 28.83 3.83
N GLN A 82 19.60 29.88 3.39
CA GLN A 82 18.62 30.58 4.23
C GLN A 82 17.45 29.68 4.60
N VAL A 83 16.95 28.87 3.65
CA VAL A 83 15.89 27.90 3.92
C VAL A 83 16.34 26.88 4.97
N SER A 84 17.56 26.36 4.86
CA SER A 84 18.11 25.44 5.86
C SER A 84 18.14 26.08 7.26
N SER A 85 18.79 27.24 7.38
CA SER A 85 19.05 27.86 8.68
C SER A 85 17.81 28.50 9.33
N LEU A 86 16.90 29.06 8.52
CA LEU A 86 15.75 29.82 9.01
C LEU A 86 14.46 29.00 9.09
N VAL A 87 14.35 27.90 8.33
CA VAL A 87 13.12 27.10 8.25
C VAL A 87 13.38 25.65 8.66
N ALA A 88 14.27 24.95 7.96
CA ALA A 88 14.42 23.51 8.11
C ALA A 88 15.02 23.11 9.46
N GLU A 89 16.14 23.72 9.88
CA GLU A 89 16.82 23.43 11.15
C GLU A 89 15.97 23.80 12.38
N PRO A 90 15.32 24.97 12.46
CA PRO A 90 14.41 25.29 13.56
C PRO A 90 13.22 24.32 13.62
N LEU A 91 12.60 24.01 12.48
CA LEU A 91 11.47 23.08 12.43
C LEU A 91 11.89 21.66 12.81
N GLN A 92 13.04 21.19 12.34
CA GLN A 92 13.61 19.90 12.73
C GLN A 92 13.82 19.80 14.24
N ARG A 93 14.36 20.85 14.87
CA ARG A 93 14.57 20.90 16.32
C ARG A 93 13.25 20.82 17.08
N ILE A 94 12.25 21.60 16.68
CA ILE A 94 10.92 21.63 17.29
C ILE A 94 10.24 20.26 17.17
N LEU A 95 10.29 19.63 15.98
CA LEU A 95 9.67 18.33 15.75
C LEU A 95 10.44 17.18 16.42
N GLY A 96 11.74 17.33 16.63
CA GLY A 96 12.56 16.37 17.37
C GLY A 96 12.24 16.28 18.85
N GLU A 97 11.57 17.28 19.43
CA GLU A 97 11.11 17.27 20.83
C GLU A 97 9.85 16.42 21.04
N ILE A 98 9.21 15.94 19.97
CA ILE A 98 7.98 15.14 20.07
C ILE A 98 8.31 13.75 20.62
N THR A 99 7.63 13.36 21.69
CA THR A 99 7.76 12.01 22.27
C THR A 99 7.36 10.93 21.27
N GLY A 100 8.21 9.91 21.10
CA GLY A 100 7.99 8.80 20.17
C GLY A 100 8.61 9.01 18.79
N VAL A 101 9.22 10.16 18.53
CA VAL A 101 10.04 10.39 17.34
C VAL A 101 11.38 9.66 17.47
N LYS A 102 11.72 8.92 16.42
CA LYS A 102 12.98 8.20 16.29
C LYS A 102 14.02 9.04 15.53
N HIS A 103 13.62 9.60 14.39
CA HIS A 103 14.46 10.48 13.59
C HIS A 103 13.67 11.63 12.98
N VAL A 104 14.34 12.76 12.76
CA VAL A 104 13.81 13.85 11.95
C VAL A 104 14.83 14.18 10.87
N TYR A 105 14.46 14.01 9.62
CA TYR A 105 15.28 14.36 8.46
C TYR A 105 14.81 15.68 7.88
N ALA A 106 15.73 16.42 7.28
CA ALA A 106 15.39 17.66 6.60
C ALA A 106 16.14 17.75 5.27
N ALA A 107 15.42 18.14 4.22
CA ALA A 107 15.98 18.45 2.93
C ALA A 107 15.52 19.86 2.51
N SER A 108 16.47 20.68 2.06
CA SER A 108 16.22 22.06 1.67
C SER A 108 16.63 22.28 0.21
N TRP A 109 15.79 23.03 -0.50
CA TRP A 109 16.07 23.55 -1.83
C TRP A 109 15.84 25.06 -1.82
N ARG A 110 16.16 25.71 -2.95
CA ARG A 110 15.79 27.12 -3.13
C ARG A 110 14.27 27.28 -2.99
N GLY A 111 13.85 28.11 -2.05
CA GLY A 111 12.46 28.46 -1.84
C GLY A 111 11.59 27.41 -1.12
N GLN A 112 12.10 26.24 -0.72
CA GLN A 112 11.30 25.22 -0.05
C GLN A 112 12.12 24.25 0.81
N ALA A 113 11.52 23.73 1.88
CA ALA A 113 12.05 22.66 2.71
C ALA A 113 11.01 21.54 2.87
N ILE A 114 11.52 20.31 3.02
CA ILE A 114 10.75 19.15 3.44
C ILE A 114 11.40 18.63 4.72
N VAL A 115 10.62 18.51 5.78
CA VAL A 115 11.06 17.89 7.05
C VAL A 115 10.26 16.61 7.26
N THR A 116 10.94 15.48 7.30
CA THR A 116 10.33 14.16 7.47
C THR A 116 10.52 13.69 8.91
N VAL A 117 9.43 13.47 9.61
CA VAL A 117 9.40 12.95 10.99
C VAL A 117 9.13 11.45 10.93
N GLU A 118 10.08 10.64 11.41
CA GLU A 118 9.97 9.19 11.56
C GLU A 118 9.73 8.87 13.03
N PHE A 119 8.58 8.27 13.34
CA PHE A 119 8.26 7.76 14.68
C PHE A 119 8.81 6.34 14.87
N HIS A 120 8.88 5.89 16.13
CA HIS A 120 9.21 4.50 16.43
C HIS A 120 8.19 3.53 15.81
N VAL A 121 8.68 2.37 15.36
CA VAL A 121 7.84 1.30 14.80
C VAL A 121 6.80 0.85 15.83
N GLY A 122 5.55 0.71 15.40
CA GLY A 122 4.42 0.33 16.26
C GLY A 122 3.79 1.47 17.06
N GLN A 123 4.23 2.73 16.86
CA GLN A 123 3.43 3.88 17.29
C GLN A 123 2.17 3.99 16.41
N ASP A 124 1.07 4.39 17.00
CA ASP A 124 -0.17 4.69 16.28
C ASP A 124 0.01 5.96 15.43
N MET A 125 -0.43 5.91 14.16
CA MET A 125 -0.23 7.00 13.20
C MET A 125 -1.08 8.23 13.57
N GLU A 126 -2.32 8.01 13.95
CA GLU A 126 -3.28 9.05 14.31
C GLU A 126 -2.82 9.81 15.55
N ASP A 127 -2.42 9.11 16.61
CA ASP A 127 -1.85 9.72 17.82
C ASP A 127 -0.55 10.50 17.51
N SER A 128 0.30 9.94 16.64
CA SER A 128 1.53 10.59 16.20
C SER A 128 1.25 11.87 15.41
N LEU A 129 0.22 11.86 14.55
CA LEU A 129 -0.23 13.02 13.81
C LEU A 129 -0.79 14.10 14.73
N VAL A 130 -1.60 13.74 15.73
CA VAL A 130 -2.14 14.70 16.70
C VAL A 130 -1.01 15.41 17.44
N LYS A 131 -0.01 14.67 17.94
CA LYS A 131 1.17 15.24 18.59
C LYS A 131 1.95 16.18 17.66
N LEU A 132 2.10 15.80 16.39
CA LEU A 132 2.81 16.59 15.40
C LEU A 132 2.07 17.89 15.06
N TYR A 133 0.75 17.82 14.85
CA TYR A 133 -0.08 19.01 14.61
C TYR A 133 -0.07 19.95 15.81
N ASP A 134 -0.25 19.44 17.03
CA ASP A 134 -0.18 20.25 18.25
C ASP A 134 1.19 20.95 18.40
N LYS A 135 2.28 20.24 18.11
CA LYS A 135 3.63 20.83 18.15
C LYS A 135 3.84 21.90 17.09
N ILE A 136 3.31 21.71 15.88
CA ILE A 136 3.39 22.72 14.81
C ILE A 136 2.55 23.94 15.20
N GLU A 137 1.27 23.75 15.52
CA GLU A 137 0.34 24.83 15.83
C GLU A 137 0.78 25.67 17.04
N SER A 138 1.30 25.03 18.09
CA SER A 138 1.85 25.72 19.28
C SER A 138 3.13 26.53 19.01
N ASN A 139 3.74 26.40 17.82
CA ASN A 139 4.95 27.13 17.43
C ASN A 139 4.75 27.97 16.15
N MET A 140 3.50 28.21 15.74
CA MET A 140 3.18 29.06 14.57
C MET A 140 3.63 30.51 14.72
N ASP A 141 3.74 31.00 15.95
CA ASP A 141 4.28 32.32 16.30
C ASP A 141 5.76 32.48 15.93
N LYS A 142 6.52 31.38 15.84
CA LYS A 142 7.95 31.37 15.53
C LYS A 142 8.26 31.32 14.03
N ILE A 143 7.24 31.25 13.18
CA ILE A 143 7.43 31.22 11.72
C ILE A 143 8.02 32.56 11.25
N PRO A 144 9.16 32.54 10.52
CA PRO A 144 9.72 33.77 9.96
C PRO A 144 8.79 34.44 8.95
N PRO A 145 8.81 35.79 8.85
CA PRO A 145 8.04 36.50 7.83
C PRO A 145 8.36 36.02 6.41
N GLY A 146 7.32 35.78 5.61
CA GLY A 146 7.43 35.32 4.22
C GLY A 146 7.51 33.80 4.05
N VAL A 147 7.52 33.04 5.13
CA VAL A 147 7.41 31.57 5.11
C VAL A 147 5.94 31.17 5.08
N SER A 148 5.58 30.17 4.26
CA SER A 148 4.23 29.64 4.20
C SER A 148 3.90 28.83 5.45
N LYS A 149 2.60 28.67 5.75
CA LYS A 149 2.18 27.68 6.75
C LYS A 149 2.67 26.28 6.35
N PRO A 150 3.14 25.45 7.29
CA PRO A 150 3.55 24.09 6.99
C PRO A 150 2.40 23.23 6.50
N LEU A 151 2.64 22.43 5.45
CA LEU A 151 1.71 21.46 4.93
C LEU A 151 2.14 20.07 5.36
N VAL A 152 1.39 19.49 6.29
CA VAL A 152 1.62 18.15 6.84
C VAL A 152 1.01 17.09 5.91
N LYS A 153 1.80 16.08 5.55
CA LYS A 153 1.37 14.94 4.73
C LYS A 153 1.84 13.62 5.37
N PRO A 154 0.93 12.80 5.92
CA PRO A 154 1.31 11.47 6.38
C PRO A 154 1.77 10.58 5.23
N LYS A 155 2.64 9.63 5.58
CA LYS A 155 3.15 8.58 4.71
C LYS A 155 2.93 7.24 5.38
N SER A 156 2.24 6.34 4.70
CA SER A 156 2.08 4.95 5.15
C SER A 156 2.80 3.99 4.21
N VAL A 157 3.21 2.85 4.73
CA VAL A 157 3.64 1.70 3.92
C VAL A 157 2.49 1.24 2.99
N ASP A 158 1.24 1.45 3.39
CA ASP A 158 0.06 1.20 2.56
C ASP A 158 -0.06 2.15 1.36
N ASP A 159 0.66 3.29 1.32
CA ASP A 159 0.70 4.19 0.14
C ASP A 159 1.57 3.62 -0.98
N VAL A 160 2.35 2.56 -0.71
CA VAL A 160 3.17 1.91 -1.73
C VAL A 160 2.25 1.26 -2.75
N PRO A 161 2.38 1.58 -4.05
CA PRO A 161 1.54 0.99 -5.09
C PRO A 161 1.60 -0.54 -5.08
N ILE A 162 0.51 -1.22 -5.38
CA ILE A 162 0.49 -2.68 -5.59
C ILE A 162 0.48 -3.03 -7.08
N VAL A 163 -0.09 -2.15 -7.90
CA VAL A 163 -0.14 -2.29 -9.36
C VAL A 163 0.37 -0.99 -9.97
N THR A 164 1.24 -1.10 -10.96
CA THR A 164 1.56 0.01 -11.85
C THR A 164 1.27 -0.37 -13.29
N LEU A 165 0.58 0.53 -13.99
CA LEU A 165 0.18 0.40 -15.38
C LEU A 165 0.88 1.52 -16.14
N THR A 166 1.70 1.18 -17.12
CA THR A 166 2.41 2.17 -17.94
C THR A 166 1.71 2.26 -19.29
N LEU A 167 1.16 3.44 -19.55
CA LEU A 167 0.58 3.81 -20.83
C LEU A 167 1.69 4.38 -21.70
N TRP A 168 1.79 3.92 -22.94
CA TRP A 168 2.79 4.42 -23.88
C TRP A 168 2.26 4.38 -25.31
N SER A 169 2.83 5.20 -26.18
CA SER A 169 2.46 5.28 -27.58
C SER A 169 3.60 5.82 -28.43
N ALA A 170 3.67 5.40 -29.69
CA ALA A 170 4.54 6.01 -30.69
C ALA A 170 3.87 7.21 -31.40
N GLU A 171 2.54 7.31 -31.32
CA GLU A 171 1.73 8.28 -32.06
C GLU A 171 1.23 9.43 -31.17
N VAL A 172 1.13 9.18 -29.86
CA VAL A 172 0.54 10.10 -28.88
C VAL A 172 1.63 10.67 -27.97
N ASP A 173 1.55 11.97 -27.70
CA ASP A 173 2.49 12.64 -26.82
C ASP A 173 2.18 12.42 -25.32
N ASP A 174 3.16 12.69 -24.46
CA ASP A 174 3.06 12.45 -23.01
C ASP A 174 1.97 13.28 -22.32
N ALA A 175 1.60 14.44 -22.87
CA ALA A 175 0.53 15.28 -22.35
C ALA A 175 -0.85 14.66 -22.60
N THR A 176 -1.10 14.21 -23.83
CA THR A 176 -2.34 13.51 -24.17
C THR A 176 -2.43 12.17 -23.44
N LEU A 177 -1.30 11.43 -23.33
CA LEU A 177 -1.24 10.21 -22.53
C LEU A 177 -1.60 10.46 -21.06
N LYS A 178 -1.22 11.62 -20.50
CA LYS A 178 -1.58 11.99 -19.13
C LYS A 178 -3.08 12.20 -18.96
N LEU A 179 -3.74 12.88 -19.91
CA LEU A 179 -5.20 13.06 -19.87
C LEU A 179 -5.94 11.71 -19.89
N VAL A 180 -5.49 10.79 -20.76
CA VAL A 180 -6.02 9.41 -20.78
C VAL A 180 -5.75 8.73 -19.44
N ALA A 181 -4.54 8.87 -18.89
CA ALA A 181 -4.17 8.28 -17.61
C ALA A 181 -4.98 8.84 -16.43
N GLU A 182 -5.36 10.12 -16.45
CA GLU A 182 -6.21 10.76 -15.44
C GLU A 182 -7.63 10.19 -15.44
N GLU A 183 -8.25 10.06 -16.62
CA GLU A 183 -9.56 9.42 -16.75
C GLU A 183 -9.49 7.93 -16.34
N VAL A 184 -8.46 7.19 -16.80
CA VAL A 184 -8.26 5.79 -16.39
C VAL A 184 -8.11 5.68 -14.87
N LEU A 185 -7.28 6.52 -14.25
CA LEU A 185 -7.08 6.51 -12.80
C LEU A 185 -8.40 6.74 -12.05
N GLN A 186 -9.24 7.67 -12.50
CA GLN A 186 -10.55 7.92 -11.90
C GLN A 186 -11.45 6.68 -11.97
N ARG A 187 -11.45 5.95 -13.10
CA ARG A 187 -12.20 4.69 -13.24
C ARG A 187 -11.63 3.54 -12.42
N LEU A 188 -10.33 3.53 -12.19
CA LEU A 188 -9.67 2.50 -11.37
C LEU A 188 -9.86 2.76 -9.87
N HIS A 189 -10.10 4.00 -9.43
CA HIS A 189 -10.50 4.31 -8.05
C HIS A 189 -11.89 3.80 -7.67
N GLU A 190 -12.73 3.47 -8.65
CA GLU A 190 -14.04 2.82 -8.41
C GLU A 190 -13.90 1.36 -7.95
N VAL A 191 -12.72 0.75 -8.12
CA VAL A 191 -12.48 -0.64 -7.70
C VAL A 191 -12.48 -0.75 -6.17
N PRO A 192 -13.25 -1.68 -5.58
CA PRO A 192 -13.26 -1.84 -4.12
C PRO A 192 -11.87 -2.11 -3.55
N ASN A 193 -11.60 -1.52 -2.37
CA ASN A 193 -10.33 -1.67 -1.65
C ASN A 193 -9.09 -1.08 -2.33
N THR A 194 -9.22 -0.27 -3.38
CA THR A 194 -8.15 0.63 -3.81
C THR A 194 -8.04 1.84 -2.88
N SER A 195 -6.82 2.32 -2.68
CA SER A 195 -6.50 3.53 -1.91
C SER A 195 -6.01 4.62 -2.86
N LYS A 196 -5.06 5.42 -2.41
CA LYS A 196 -4.38 6.45 -3.20
C LYS A 196 -3.84 5.87 -4.50
N GLY A 197 -4.11 6.57 -5.58
CA GLY A 197 -3.40 6.39 -6.84
C GLY A 197 -2.86 7.70 -7.33
N PHE A 198 -1.78 7.63 -8.11
CA PHE A 198 -1.11 8.81 -8.64
C PHE A 198 -0.48 8.49 -9.98
N ILE A 199 -0.26 9.54 -10.77
CA ILE A 199 0.34 9.47 -12.08
C ILE A 199 1.78 9.95 -11.99
N VAL A 200 2.67 9.23 -12.68
CA VAL A 200 4.09 9.56 -12.79
C VAL A 200 4.38 9.97 -14.23
N SER A 201 4.97 11.16 -14.38
CA SER A 201 5.25 11.83 -15.66
C SER A 201 3.99 12.30 -16.40
N GLY A 202 4.17 12.72 -17.65
CA GLY A 202 3.20 13.46 -18.43
C GLY A 202 3.21 14.96 -18.13
N ARG A 203 3.43 15.77 -19.17
CA ARG A 203 3.27 17.23 -19.10
C ARG A 203 1.82 17.60 -18.81
N GLU A 204 1.64 18.67 -18.05
CA GLU A 204 0.31 19.22 -17.75
C GLU A 204 -0.09 20.17 -18.87
N GLU A 205 -1.34 20.09 -19.31
CA GLU A 205 -1.91 21.13 -20.17
C GLU A 205 -2.00 22.45 -19.39
N GLN A 206 -1.35 23.49 -19.91
CA GLN A 206 -1.33 24.80 -19.27
C GLN A 206 -1.49 25.92 -20.29
N VAL A 207 -2.06 27.03 -19.84
CA VAL A 207 -2.00 28.28 -20.59
C VAL A 207 -0.81 29.10 -20.10
N ARG A 208 0.20 29.25 -20.97
CA ARG A 208 1.40 30.04 -20.71
C ARG A 208 1.27 31.42 -21.34
N ILE A 209 1.34 32.45 -20.51
CA ILE A 209 1.29 33.85 -20.93
C ILE A 209 2.72 34.39 -20.82
N GLU A 210 3.35 34.67 -21.96
CA GLU A 210 4.72 35.17 -22.07
C GLU A 210 4.68 36.69 -22.31
N PRO A 211 4.92 37.52 -21.29
CA PRO A 211 4.88 38.97 -21.45
C PRO A 211 6.04 39.46 -22.31
N LEU A 212 5.79 40.43 -23.17
CA LEU A 212 6.79 41.07 -24.03
C LEU A 212 7.27 42.36 -23.36
N PRO A 213 8.49 42.40 -22.78
CA PRO A 213 8.95 43.54 -21.98
C PRO A 213 8.95 44.87 -22.73
N ASP A 214 9.33 44.86 -24.01
CA ASP A 214 9.37 46.06 -24.84
C ASP A 214 7.98 46.64 -25.11
N LYS A 215 6.99 45.76 -25.33
CA LYS A 215 5.58 46.17 -25.53
C LYS A 215 4.99 46.70 -24.24
N LEU A 216 5.19 45.98 -23.13
CA LEU A 216 4.76 46.43 -21.80
C LEU A 216 5.32 47.83 -21.48
N LYS A 217 6.61 48.05 -21.72
CA LYS A 217 7.26 49.35 -21.54
C LYS A 217 6.67 50.42 -22.46
N GLY A 218 6.47 50.11 -23.73
CA GLY A 218 5.88 51.03 -24.71
C GLY A 218 4.47 51.50 -24.34
N TYR A 219 3.65 50.59 -23.80
CA TYR A 219 2.31 50.92 -23.28
C TYR A 219 2.32 51.35 -21.81
N GLY A 220 3.50 51.45 -21.16
CA GLY A 220 3.67 51.75 -19.75
C GLY A 220 2.77 50.92 -18.83
N ILE A 221 2.67 49.62 -19.11
CA ILE A 221 1.94 48.62 -18.33
C ILE A 221 2.98 47.84 -17.53
N SER A 222 2.77 47.68 -16.23
CA SER A 222 3.63 46.85 -15.39
C SER A 222 3.29 45.37 -15.54
N LEU A 223 4.26 44.49 -15.28
CA LEU A 223 4.01 43.04 -15.21
C LEU A 223 2.97 42.69 -14.14
N SER A 224 2.98 43.40 -13.01
CA SER A 224 2.01 43.22 -11.93
C SER A 224 0.59 43.57 -12.37
N GLN A 225 0.42 44.62 -13.16
CA GLN A 225 -0.87 45.03 -13.72
C GLN A 225 -1.40 43.96 -14.67
N LEU A 226 -0.58 43.46 -15.59
CA LEU A 226 -0.96 42.36 -16.49
C LEU A 226 -1.41 41.13 -15.69
N ALA A 227 -0.61 40.70 -14.72
CA ALA A 227 -0.93 39.54 -13.89
C ALA A 227 -2.22 39.74 -13.06
N GLN A 228 -2.47 40.96 -12.58
CA GLN A 228 -3.69 41.28 -11.84
C GLN A 228 -4.93 41.29 -12.74
N THR A 229 -4.84 41.81 -13.96
CA THR A 229 -5.93 41.77 -14.94
C THR A 229 -6.37 40.34 -15.18
N ILE A 230 -5.44 39.43 -15.44
CA ILE A 230 -5.73 38.01 -15.71
C ILE A 230 -6.37 37.34 -14.47
N ARG A 231 -5.80 37.56 -13.27
CA ARG A 231 -6.36 37.00 -12.02
C ARG A 231 -7.77 37.48 -11.74
N THR A 232 -8.06 38.75 -11.99
CA THR A 232 -9.37 39.35 -11.70
C THR A 232 -10.41 38.91 -12.73
N ALA A 233 -10.00 38.75 -14.00
CA ALA A 233 -10.87 38.27 -15.07
C ALA A 233 -11.27 36.80 -14.90
N ASN A 234 -10.39 35.96 -14.32
CA ASN A 234 -10.68 34.54 -14.09
C ASN A 234 -11.44 34.29 -12.78
N THR A 235 -12.50 35.05 -12.51
CA THR A 235 -13.34 34.87 -11.33
C THR A 235 -14.81 34.93 -11.68
N GLU A 236 -15.60 34.08 -11.03
CA GLU A 236 -17.05 34.09 -11.04
C GLU A 236 -17.53 34.34 -9.61
N ARG A 237 -18.50 35.24 -9.43
CA ARG A 237 -19.03 35.63 -8.12
C ARG A 237 -20.55 35.67 -8.15
N ALA A 238 -21.17 35.10 -7.13
CA ALA A 238 -22.59 35.27 -6.86
C ALA A 238 -22.87 36.75 -6.54
N ALA A 239 -23.75 37.37 -7.32
CA ALA A 239 -24.18 38.75 -7.15
C ALA A 239 -25.44 38.88 -6.28
N GLY A 240 -26.15 37.77 -6.06
CA GLY A 240 -27.35 37.69 -5.23
C GLY A 240 -28.37 36.72 -5.82
N SER A 241 -29.61 36.79 -5.33
CA SER A 241 -30.75 36.09 -5.91
C SER A 241 -31.83 37.08 -6.32
N MET A 242 -32.60 36.73 -7.34
CA MET A 242 -33.80 37.44 -7.74
C MET A 242 -34.95 36.45 -7.87
N GLU A 243 -36.15 36.88 -7.51
CA GLU A 243 -37.36 36.13 -7.80
C GLU A 243 -38.03 36.77 -9.02
N TYR A 244 -38.25 35.97 -10.06
CA TYR A 244 -38.92 36.41 -11.29
C TYR A 244 -39.96 35.37 -11.68
N GLN A 245 -41.22 35.80 -11.82
CA GLN A 245 -42.36 34.92 -12.17
C GLN A 245 -42.51 33.69 -11.27
N GLY A 246 -42.27 33.83 -9.96
CA GLY A 246 -42.38 32.72 -8.99
C GLY A 246 -41.23 31.71 -9.04
N ALA A 247 -40.16 32.00 -9.80
CA ALA A 247 -38.92 31.24 -9.78
C ALA A 247 -37.82 32.06 -9.11
N ALA A 248 -37.15 31.48 -8.11
CA ALA A 248 -35.94 32.03 -7.54
C ALA A 248 -34.75 31.68 -8.44
N MET A 249 -34.01 32.70 -8.87
CA MET A 249 -32.82 32.59 -9.70
C MET A 249 -31.62 33.19 -8.96
N GLU A 250 -30.50 32.49 -8.95
CA GLU A 250 -29.23 33.05 -8.48
C GLU A 250 -28.53 33.78 -9.63
N LEU A 251 -28.10 35.02 -9.38
CA LEU A 251 -27.33 35.80 -10.34
C LEU A 251 -25.83 35.60 -10.08
N TYR A 252 -25.12 35.32 -11.15
CA TYR A 252 -23.66 35.23 -11.17
C TYR A 252 -23.09 36.33 -12.06
N THR A 253 -21.93 36.86 -11.68
CA THR A 253 -21.19 37.87 -12.43
C THR A 253 -19.76 37.42 -12.66
N GLY A 254 -19.21 37.79 -13.81
CA GLY A 254 -17.93 37.25 -14.28
C GLY A 254 -18.09 35.85 -14.88
N SER A 255 -16.97 35.29 -15.33
CA SER A 255 -16.90 33.96 -15.92
C SER A 255 -15.45 33.47 -15.86
N PHE A 256 -15.25 32.17 -15.64
CA PHE A 256 -13.92 31.58 -15.80
C PHE A 256 -13.47 31.61 -17.26
N LEU A 257 -12.18 31.86 -17.45
CA LEU A 257 -11.54 31.86 -18.77
C LEU A 257 -11.37 30.42 -19.24
N ARG A 258 -11.94 30.09 -20.39
CA ARG A 258 -11.95 28.72 -20.94
C ARG A 258 -11.05 28.56 -22.14
N THR A 259 -10.78 29.65 -22.85
CA THR A 259 -10.05 29.61 -24.10
C THR A 259 -8.88 30.57 -24.13
N LYS A 260 -7.86 30.22 -24.93
CA LYS A 260 -6.75 31.11 -25.26
C LYS A 260 -7.25 32.46 -25.78
N ASP A 261 -8.26 32.44 -26.66
CA ASP A 261 -8.80 33.64 -27.29
C ASP A 261 -9.48 34.59 -26.29
N GLU A 262 -10.14 34.05 -25.26
CA GLU A 262 -10.70 34.86 -24.17
C GLU A 262 -9.59 35.60 -23.43
N ILE A 263 -8.48 34.93 -23.12
CA ILE A 263 -7.32 35.53 -22.46
C ILE A 263 -6.71 36.62 -23.33
N GLU A 264 -6.54 36.35 -24.63
CA GLU A 264 -5.99 37.32 -25.58
C GLU A 264 -6.83 38.60 -25.72
N ARG A 265 -8.15 38.49 -25.59
CA ARG A 265 -9.11 39.61 -25.64
C ARG A 265 -9.28 40.35 -24.32
N LEU A 266 -8.59 39.97 -23.26
CA LEU A 266 -8.66 40.70 -22.00
C LEU A 266 -8.04 42.10 -22.15
N VAL A 267 -8.78 43.11 -21.71
CA VAL A 267 -8.31 44.50 -21.70
C VAL A 267 -7.45 44.73 -20.45
N VAL A 268 -6.19 45.09 -20.65
CA VAL A 268 -5.24 45.37 -19.57
C VAL A 268 -5.34 46.83 -19.12
N THR A 269 -5.51 47.75 -20.07
CA THR A 269 -5.69 49.18 -19.81
C THR A 269 -6.31 49.88 -21.02
N VAL A 270 -6.69 51.14 -20.87
CA VAL A 270 -7.12 52.02 -21.97
C VAL A 270 -6.16 53.20 -22.02
N ARG A 271 -5.51 53.40 -23.18
CA ARG A 271 -4.62 54.56 -23.41
C ARG A 271 -5.10 55.35 -24.60
N ASN A 272 -5.22 56.68 -24.44
CA ASN A 272 -5.65 57.60 -25.50
C ASN A 272 -6.97 57.16 -26.18
N GLY A 273 -7.92 56.66 -25.38
CA GLY A 273 -9.21 56.14 -25.88
C GLY A 273 -9.13 54.79 -26.61
N ARG A 274 -7.96 54.14 -26.65
CA ARG A 274 -7.78 52.82 -27.28
C ARG A 274 -7.51 51.74 -26.22
N PRO A 275 -8.29 50.65 -26.20
CA PRO A 275 -8.01 49.52 -25.32
C PRO A 275 -6.70 48.83 -25.74
N VAL A 276 -5.90 48.45 -24.75
CA VAL A 276 -4.71 47.60 -24.92
C VAL A 276 -5.04 46.23 -24.36
N TYR A 277 -4.96 45.22 -25.22
CA TYR A 277 -5.31 43.84 -24.92
C TYR A 277 -4.09 43.04 -24.45
N VAL A 278 -4.32 41.88 -23.84
CA VAL A 278 -3.24 40.94 -23.47
C VAL A 278 -2.43 40.54 -24.71
N ARG A 279 -3.08 40.28 -25.86
CA ARG A 279 -2.40 39.96 -27.13
C ARG A 279 -1.45 41.05 -27.62
N ASP A 280 -1.65 42.30 -27.21
CA ASP A 280 -0.81 43.42 -27.63
C ASP A 280 0.51 43.48 -26.82
N VAL A 281 0.53 42.86 -25.64
CA VAL A 281 1.64 42.95 -24.67
C VAL A 281 2.20 41.61 -24.22
N ALA A 282 1.59 40.49 -24.59
CA ALA A 282 2.02 39.15 -24.25
C ALA A 282 1.63 38.15 -25.35
N ARG A 283 2.41 37.07 -25.47
CA ARG A 283 2.06 35.91 -26.28
C ARG A 283 1.36 34.89 -25.41
N VAL A 284 0.18 34.45 -25.82
CA VAL A 284 -0.59 33.43 -25.10
C VAL A 284 -0.42 32.10 -25.84
N TYR A 285 0.08 31.10 -25.14
CA TYR A 285 0.23 29.74 -25.63
C TYR A 285 -0.67 28.82 -24.81
N TRP A 286 -1.41 27.96 -25.49
CA TRP A 286 -2.05 26.81 -24.88
C TRP A 286 -1.26 25.60 -25.32
N GLY A 287 -0.73 24.85 -24.36
CA GLY A 287 -0.18 23.54 -24.64
C GLY A 287 0.47 22.92 -23.42
N PRO A 288 1.26 21.87 -23.64
CA PRO A 288 1.90 21.15 -22.55
C PRO A 288 2.91 22.02 -21.81
N SER A 289 3.02 21.79 -20.52
CA SER A 289 3.95 22.48 -19.64
C SER A 289 5.40 22.13 -19.94
N GLU A 290 6.34 22.86 -19.35
CA GLU A 290 7.75 22.51 -19.51
C GLU A 290 8.06 21.14 -18.91
N THR A 291 8.87 20.36 -19.63
CA THR A 291 9.25 19.01 -19.20
C THR A 291 10.08 19.07 -17.91
N LYS A 292 9.45 18.75 -16.78
CA LYS A 292 10.14 18.61 -15.48
C LYS A 292 10.53 17.16 -15.17
N LYS A 293 9.79 16.19 -15.70
CA LYS A 293 9.96 14.75 -15.47
C LYS A 293 9.62 14.00 -16.74
N LEU A 294 10.47 13.05 -17.13
CA LEU A 294 10.28 12.22 -18.30
C LEU A 294 10.27 10.75 -17.90
N VAL A 295 9.28 10.00 -18.37
CA VAL A 295 9.25 8.54 -18.35
C VAL A 295 9.20 8.07 -19.79
N GLN A 296 10.03 7.08 -20.10
CA GLN A 296 10.12 6.48 -21.41
C GLN A 296 9.96 4.97 -21.29
N PHE A 297 9.27 4.38 -22.27
CA PHE A 297 9.05 2.94 -22.32
C PHE A 297 10.06 2.28 -23.28
N TYR A 298 10.60 1.14 -22.81
CA TYR A 298 11.57 0.33 -23.55
C TYR A 298 11.17 -1.14 -23.44
N THR A 299 11.20 -1.85 -24.56
CA THR A 299 10.99 -3.31 -24.61
C THR A 299 12.33 -4.03 -24.68
N GLY A 300 12.51 -5.05 -23.84
CA GLY A 300 13.70 -5.92 -23.86
C GLY A 300 13.47 -7.22 -24.64
N PRO A 301 14.51 -8.08 -24.80
CA PRO A 301 14.41 -9.34 -25.55
C PRO A 301 13.38 -10.34 -25.02
N ALA A 302 12.99 -10.21 -23.75
CA ALA A 302 11.98 -11.07 -23.10
C ALA A 302 10.55 -10.55 -23.24
N TYR A 303 10.32 -9.44 -23.96
CA TYR A 303 8.98 -8.91 -24.16
C TYR A 303 8.18 -9.82 -25.11
N PRO A 304 6.95 -10.23 -24.74
CA PRO A 304 6.21 -11.27 -25.46
C PRO A 304 5.70 -10.84 -26.84
N GLU A 305 5.59 -9.54 -27.12
CA GLU A 305 5.19 -9.04 -28.44
C GLU A 305 6.43 -8.65 -29.27
N HIS A 306 6.36 -8.82 -30.60
CA HIS A 306 7.36 -8.28 -31.55
C HIS A 306 7.23 -6.75 -31.68
N VAL A 307 6.77 -6.08 -30.65
CA VAL A 307 6.60 -4.63 -30.61
C VAL A 307 7.86 -4.05 -30.00
N ASN A 308 8.63 -3.34 -30.83
CA ASN A 308 9.87 -2.72 -30.42
C ASN A 308 9.60 -1.28 -29.95
N ALA A 309 9.40 -1.09 -28.65
CA ALA A 309 9.40 0.22 -28.04
C ALA A 309 10.84 0.58 -27.63
N ASN A 310 11.36 1.68 -28.17
CA ASN A 310 12.69 2.18 -27.82
C ASN A 310 12.61 3.67 -27.50
N GLY A 311 12.42 3.99 -26.22
CA GLY A 311 12.39 5.36 -25.73
C GLY A 311 11.07 6.09 -26.01
N LEU A 312 9.97 5.35 -26.13
CA LEU A 312 8.67 5.93 -26.46
C LEU A 312 8.09 6.73 -25.28
N PRO A 313 7.36 7.83 -25.52
CA PRO A 313 6.66 8.58 -24.49
C PRO A 313 5.78 7.67 -23.64
N ALA A 314 5.85 7.83 -22.32
CA ALA A 314 5.10 6.98 -21.41
C ALA A 314 4.68 7.71 -20.13
N VAL A 315 3.52 7.29 -19.61
CA VAL A 315 2.92 7.78 -18.37
C VAL A 315 2.54 6.58 -17.52
N THR A 316 2.94 6.57 -16.25
CA THR A 316 2.67 5.44 -15.35
C THR A 316 1.60 5.80 -14.34
N ILE A 317 0.54 5.02 -14.32
CA ILE A 317 -0.51 5.03 -13.30
C ILE A 317 -0.08 4.06 -12.19
N ALA A 318 -0.04 4.55 -10.96
CA ALA A 318 0.30 3.75 -9.79
C ALA A 318 -0.89 3.71 -8.83
N ILE A 319 -1.27 2.51 -8.38
CA ILE A 319 -2.44 2.29 -7.52
C ILE A 319 -2.04 1.50 -6.29
N ALA A 320 -2.33 2.05 -5.12
CA ALA A 320 -2.14 1.38 -3.84
C ALA A 320 -3.44 0.69 -3.36
N LYS A 321 -3.30 -0.22 -2.40
CA LYS A 321 -4.43 -0.91 -1.76
C LYS A 321 -4.79 -0.24 -0.44
N LYS A 322 -6.02 -0.46 0.05
CA LYS A 322 -6.37 -0.08 1.43
C LYS A 322 -5.65 -0.96 2.44
N LYS A 323 -5.34 -0.40 3.62
CA LYS A 323 -4.80 -1.14 4.76
C LYS A 323 -5.65 -2.39 5.05
N GLY A 324 -5.00 -3.50 5.38
CA GLY A 324 -5.66 -4.79 5.70
C GLY A 324 -6.29 -5.54 4.51
N SER A 325 -6.43 -4.92 3.34
CA SER A 325 -6.97 -5.61 2.16
C SER A 325 -5.98 -6.59 1.52
N ASN A 326 -6.51 -7.60 0.83
CA ASN A 326 -5.74 -8.62 0.12
C ASN A 326 -5.19 -8.06 -1.19
N GLY A 327 -3.86 -7.93 -1.29
CA GLY A 327 -3.21 -7.33 -2.46
C GLY A 327 -3.42 -8.12 -3.76
N VAL A 328 -3.64 -9.43 -3.66
CA VAL A 328 -3.90 -10.29 -4.82
C VAL A 328 -5.26 -9.98 -5.44
N THR A 329 -6.31 -9.97 -4.62
CA THR A 329 -7.69 -9.71 -5.07
C THR A 329 -7.83 -8.30 -5.65
N VAL A 330 -7.22 -7.30 -5.01
CA VAL A 330 -7.27 -5.92 -5.51
C VAL A 330 -6.50 -5.78 -6.82
N ALA A 331 -5.33 -6.42 -6.94
CA ALA A 331 -4.56 -6.39 -8.18
C ALA A 331 -5.33 -7.01 -9.36
N ASP A 332 -5.96 -8.17 -9.15
CA ASP A 332 -6.77 -8.82 -10.18
C ASP A 332 -7.95 -7.93 -10.60
N ALA A 333 -8.67 -7.35 -9.64
CA ALA A 333 -9.82 -6.46 -9.92
C ALA A 333 -9.40 -5.19 -10.68
N VAL A 334 -8.23 -4.61 -10.35
CA VAL A 334 -7.66 -3.47 -11.09
C VAL A 334 -7.32 -3.87 -12.52
N LEU A 335 -6.71 -5.04 -12.74
CA LEU A 335 -6.36 -5.53 -14.08
C LEU A 335 -7.60 -5.86 -14.91
N GLU A 336 -8.62 -6.47 -14.30
CA GLU A 336 -9.91 -6.73 -14.95
C GLU A 336 -10.60 -5.41 -15.34
N ARG A 337 -10.62 -4.44 -14.43
CA ARG A 337 -11.16 -3.10 -14.73
C ARG A 337 -10.37 -2.43 -15.85
N MET A 338 -9.04 -2.52 -15.84
CA MET A 338 -8.21 -1.99 -16.92
C MET A 338 -8.53 -2.68 -18.26
N ALA A 339 -8.68 -4.00 -18.29
CA ALA A 339 -9.07 -4.71 -19.50
C ALA A 339 -10.42 -4.22 -20.06
N PHE A 340 -11.38 -3.89 -19.19
CA PHE A 340 -12.66 -3.28 -19.58
C PHE A 340 -12.52 -1.85 -20.14
N LEU A 341 -11.50 -1.09 -19.72
CA LEU A 341 -11.28 0.29 -20.18
C LEU A 341 -10.55 0.37 -21.53
N LYS A 342 -9.83 -0.69 -21.93
CA LYS A 342 -9.20 -0.80 -23.25
C LYS A 342 -10.26 -0.76 -24.36
N GLY A 343 -10.03 0.07 -25.39
CA GLY A 343 -10.97 0.30 -26.50
C GLY A 343 -12.18 1.18 -26.16
N ARG A 344 -12.26 1.73 -24.93
CA ARG A 344 -13.31 2.66 -24.50
C ARG A 344 -12.76 3.99 -24.03
N VAL A 345 -11.97 3.94 -22.97
CA VAL A 345 -11.28 5.11 -22.40
C VAL A 345 -9.87 5.18 -22.96
N VAL A 346 -9.20 4.02 -23.07
CA VAL A 346 -7.89 3.93 -23.71
C VAL A 346 -8.08 3.67 -25.20
N PRO A 347 -7.67 4.60 -26.08
CA PRO A 347 -7.76 4.42 -27.52
C PRO A 347 -6.84 3.30 -28.03
N ASP A 348 -7.11 2.78 -29.23
CA ASP A 348 -6.37 1.65 -29.81
C ASP A 348 -4.89 1.95 -30.09
N ASN A 349 -4.53 3.21 -30.24
CA ASN A 349 -3.14 3.65 -30.45
C ASN A 349 -2.37 3.93 -29.14
N VAL A 350 -2.94 3.59 -27.99
CA VAL A 350 -2.30 3.68 -26.67
C VAL A 350 -2.17 2.28 -26.08
N HIS A 351 -0.93 1.84 -25.89
CA HIS A 351 -0.61 0.56 -25.28
C HIS A 351 -0.57 0.69 -23.75
N VAL A 352 -0.96 -0.39 -23.05
CA VAL A 352 -0.95 -0.45 -21.59
C VAL A 352 -0.26 -1.73 -21.13
N ASP A 353 0.85 -1.54 -20.44
CA ASP A 353 1.66 -2.62 -19.87
C ASP A 353 1.64 -2.61 -18.35
N VAL A 354 1.63 -3.81 -17.77
CA VAL A 354 1.72 -4.00 -16.33
C VAL A 354 3.19 -4.00 -15.95
N THR A 355 3.71 -2.85 -15.51
CA THR A 355 5.13 -2.69 -15.13
C THR A 355 5.43 -3.16 -13.72
N ARG A 356 4.40 -3.26 -12.86
CA ARG A 356 4.51 -3.88 -11.54
C ARG A 356 3.19 -4.55 -11.16
N ASN A 357 3.27 -5.78 -10.68
CA ASN A 357 2.14 -6.49 -10.11
C ASN A 357 2.57 -7.23 -8.83
N TYR A 358 2.37 -6.56 -7.70
CA TYR A 358 2.65 -7.11 -6.39
C TYR A 358 1.72 -8.28 -6.02
N GLY A 359 0.46 -8.22 -6.47
CA GLY A 359 -0.53 -9.28 -6.25
C GLY A 359 -0.12 -10.61 -6.90
N LYS A 360 0.39 -10.58 -8.13
CA LYS A 360 0.93 -11.77 -8.82
C LYS A 360 2.10 -12.36 -8.04
N THR A 361 3.09 -11.54 -7.68
CA THR A 361 4.26 -12.02 -6.94
C THR A 361 3.88 -12.60 -5.58
N ALA A 362 2.96 -11.97 -4.85
CA ALA A 362 2.43 -12.49 -3.60
C ALA A 362 1.71 -13.84 -3.80
N ARG A 363 0.87 -13.97 -4.84
CA ARG A 363 0.19 -15.23 -5.17
C ARG A 363 1.18 -16.34 -5.51
N ASP A 364 2.14 -16.06 -6.37
CA ASP A 364 3.14 -17.04 -6.82
C ASP A 364 3.97 -17.56 -5.64
N LYS A 365 4.45 -16.67 -4.77
CA LYS A 365 5.21 -17.04 -3.56
C LYS A 365 4.39 -17.88 -2.58
N VAL A 366 3.13 -17.51 -2.34
CA VAL A 366 2.26 -18.28 -1.44
C VAL A 366 1.96 -19.67 -2.02
N ASN A 367 1.64 -19.75 -3.32
CA ASN A 367 1.36 -21.02 -3.98
C ASN A 367 2.60 -21.93 -4.06
N GLU A 368 3.76 -21.39 -4.43
CA GLU A 368 5.04 -22.11 -4.44
C GLU A 368 5.34 -22.68 -3.05
N LEU A 369 5.07 -21.91 -2.01
CA LEU A 369 5.29 -22.39 -0.66
C LEU A 369 4.31 -23.49 -0.25
N VAL A 370 3.01 -23.31 -0.51
CA VAL A 370 2.01 -24.34 -0.22
C VAL A 370 2.39 -25.65 -0.92
N LEU A 371 2.89 -25.57 -2.15
CA LEU A 371 3.44 -26.73 -2.86
C LEU A 371 4.65 -27.34 -2.12
N LYS A 372 5.66 -26.53 -1.76
CA LYS A 372 6.84 -26.99 -1.01
C LYS A 372 6.46 -27.65 0.32
N LEU A 373 5.43 -27.13 0.97
CA LEU A 373 4.89 -27.69 2.19
C LEU A 373 4.34 -29.11 1.96
N PHE A 374 3.48 -29.30 0.96
CA PHE A 374 2.96 -30.62 0.64
C PHE A 374 4.06 -31.61 0.22
N VAL A 375 5.07 -31.13 -0.51
CA VAL A 375 6.25 -31.95 -0.85
C VAL A 375 7.01 -32.38 0.40
N ALA A 376 7.23 -31.47 1.35
CA ALA A 376 7.90 -31.79 2.62
C ALA A 376 7.08 -32.78 3.48
N THR A 377 5.77 -32.55 3.62
CA THR A 377 4.86 -33.47 4.32
C THR A 377 4.85 -34.84 3.65
N GLY A 378 4.84 -34.91 2.32
CA GLY A 378 4.93 -36.16 1.57
C GLY A 378 6.25 -36.90 1.80
N ALA A 379 7.38 -36.19 1.80
CA ALA A 379 8.69 -36.78 2.08
C ALA A 379 8.77 -37.37 3.51
N VAL A 380 8.25 -36.65 4.51
CA VAL A 380 8.14 -37.15 5.89
C VAL A 380 7.22 -38.36 5.96
N ALA A 381 6.06 -38.31 5.31
CA ALA A 381 5.11 -39.43 5.27
C ALA A 381 5.74 -40.70 4.67
N VAL A 382 6.53 -40.57 3.61
CA VAL A 382 7.29 -41.68 3.01
C VAL A 382 8.32 -42.24 4.00
N LEU A 383 9.04 -41.37 4.72
CA LEU A 383 10.00 -41.82 5.72
C LEU A 383 9.31 -42.61 6.85
N VAL A 384 8.22 -42.06 7.41
CA VAL A 384 7.43 -42.75 8.45
C VAL A 384 6.83 -44.06 7.92
N LEU A 385 6.40 -44.10 6.65
CA LEU A 385 5.88 -45.32 6.02
C LEU A 385 6.95 -46.43 5.97
N LEU A 386 8.19 -46.08 5.62
CA LEU A 386 9.29 -47.04 5.51
C LEU A 386 9.73 -47.60 6.87
N PHE A 387 9.72 -46.78 7.93
CA PHE A 387 10.24 -47.19 9.25
C PHE A 387 9.19 -47.63 10.26
N LEU A 388 7.97 -47.07 10.24
CA LEU A 388 6.90 -47.31 11.23
C LEU A 388 5.62 -47.93 10.62
N GLY A 389 5.52 -48.01 9.30
CA GLY A 389 4.39 -48.63 8.59
C GLY A 389 3.21 -47.69 8.29
N LEU A 390 2.22 -48.23 7.56
CA LEU A 390 1.14 -47.46 6.91
C LEU A 390 0.25 -46.69 7.90
N ARG A 391 -0.08 -47.27 9.05
CA ARG A 391 -0.96 -46.65 10.05
C ARG A 391 -0.31 -45.40 10.65
N ALA A 392 0.96 -45.50 11.03
CA ALA A 392 1.74 -44.38 11.56
C ALA A 392 1.89 -43.26 10.53
N ALA A 393 2.22 -43.63 9.28
CA ALA A 393 2.37 -42.68 8.18
C ALA A 393 1.08 -41.90 7.88
N LEU A 394 -0.08 -42.57 7.91
CA LEU A 394 -1.38 -41.93 7.66
C LEU A 394 -1.69 -40.89 8.73
N VAL A 395 -1.45 -41.21 10.01
CA VAL A 395 -1.63 -40.26 11.12
C VAL A 395 -0.78 -39.02 10.91
N VAL A 396 0.51 -39.18 10.63
CA VAL A 396 1.44 -38.06 10.40
C VAL A 396 1.03 -37.22 9.18
N THR A 397 0.63 -37.86 8.09
CA THR A 397 0.18 -37.20 6.84
C THR A 397 -1.03 -36.29 7.08
N VAL A 398 -1.93 -36.67 7.98
CA VAL A 398 -3.14 -35.88 8.29
C VAL A 398 -2.86 -34.81 9.34
N VAL A 399 -2.07 -35.12 10.37
CA VAL A 399 -1.82 -34.20 11.49
C VAL A 399 -1.04 -32.96 11.04
N ILE A 400 -0.01 -33.12 10.20
CA ILE A 400 0.84 -31.99 9.79
C ILE A 400 0.03 -30.90 9.07
N PRO A 401 -0.74 -31.18 7.99
CA PRO A 401 -1.56 -30.15 7.34
C PRO A 401 -2.62 -29.55 8.26
N VAL A 402 -3.25 -30.34 9.13
CA VAL A 402 -4.29 -29.84 10.06
C VAL A 402 -3.71 -28.79 11.01
N VAL A 403 -2.55 -29.04 11.62
CA VAL A 403 -1.91 -28.09 12.55
C VAL A 403 -1.48 -26.80 11.83
N ILE A 404 -0.99 -26.91 10.60
CA ILE A 404 -0.61 -25.75 9.81
C ILE A 404 -1.83 -24.90 9.46
N LEU A 405 -2.88 -25.54 8.96
CA LEU A 405 -4.11 -24.87 8.58
C LEU A 405 -4.75 -24.16 9.79
N ILE A 406 -4.78 -24.81 10.95
CA ILE A 406 -5.29 -24.15 12.16
C ILE A 406 -4.37 -23.01 12.62
N THR A 407 -3.06 -23.12 12.45
CA THR A 407 -2.11 -22.04 12.77
C THR A 407 -2.35 -20.83 11.88
N VAL A 408 -2.63 -21.03 10.58
CA VAL A 408 -3.01 -19.95 9.66
C VAL A 408 -4.33 -19.30 10.09
N PHE A 409 -5.31 -20.11 10.52
CA PHE A 409 -6.56 -19.58 11.07
C PHE A 409 -6.33 -18.78 12.36
N SER A 410 -5.53 -19.30 13.29
CA SER A 410 -5.18 -18.59 14.53
C SER A 410 -4.45 -17.28 14.25
N ALA A 411 -3.55 -17.27 13.27
CA ALA A 411 -2.87 -16.05 12.83
C ALA A 411 -3.87 -15.01 12.30
N TRP A 412 -4.86 -15.43 11.52
CA TRP A 412 -5.93 -14.55 11.06
C TRP A 412 -6.79 -13.97 12.19
N VAL A 413 -7.16 -14.78 13.19
CA VAL A 413 -7.89 -14.30 14.38
C VAL A 413 -7.08 -13.23 15.13
N LEU A 414 -5.76 -13.36 15.14
CA LEU A 414 -4.84 -12.38 15.73
C LEU A 414 -4.57 -11.16 14.83
N GLY A 415 -5.13 -11.11 13.61
CA GLY A 415 -4.97 -10.01 12.66
C GLY A 415 -3.71 -10.08 11.81
N TYR A 416 -2.97 -11.19 11.81
CA TYR A 416 -1.79 -11.38 10.97
C TYR A 416 -2.15 -11.82 9.55
N THR A 417 -1.28 -11.47 8.60
CA THR A 417 -1.40 -11.85 7.18
C THR A 417 -0.46 -12.99 6.82
N ILE A 418 -0.70 -13.61 5.67
CA ILE A 418 0.25 -14.57 5.09
C ILE A 418 1.28 -13.78 4.28
N ASP A 419 2.48 -13.65 4.82
CA ASP A 419 3.65 -13.05 4.19
C ASP A 419 4.92 -13.93 4.33
N ARG A 420 6.00 -13.56 3.65
CA ARG A 420 7.25 -14.36 3.66
C ARG A 420 7.77 -14.67 5.06
N VAL A 421 7.69 -13.74 6.03
CA VAL A 421 8.19 -13.94 7.39
C VAL A 421 7.30 -14.91 8.15
N SER A 422 5.99 -14.71 8.11
CA SER A 422 5.01 -15.64 8.73
C SER A 422 5.16 -17.07 8.17
N LEU A 423 5.46 -17.17 6.88
CA LEU A 423 5.65 -18.41 6.17
C LEU A 423 6.95 -19.11 6.53
N PHE A 424 8.07 -18.38 6.65
CA PHE A 424 9.33 -18.94 7.15
C PHE A 424 9.19 -19.43 8.59
N ALA A 425 8.51 -18.67 9.45
CA ALA A 425 8.20 -19.09 10.81
C ALA A 425 7.40 -20.40 10.83
N LEU A 426 6.42 -20.52 9.92
CA LEU A 426 5.61 -21.73 9.79
C LEU A 426 6.44 -22.94 9.32
N ILE A 427 7.31 -22.79 8.30
CA ILE A 427 8.24 -23.85 7.86
C ILE A 427 9.15 -24.30 9.01
N PHE A 428 9.74 -23.35 9.73
CA PHE A 428 10.62 -23.66 10.86
C PHE A 428 9.87 -24.41 11.97
N SER A 429 8.65 -23.98 12.26
CA SER A 429 7.79 -24.60 13.28
C SER A 429 7.37 -26.02 12.89
N ILE A 430 7.18 -26.32 11.60
CA ILE A 430 6.84 -27.67 11.13
C ILE A 430 7.93 -28.67 11.48
N GLY A 431 9.22 -28.31 11.37
CA GLY A 431 10.31 -29.22 11.72
C GLY A 431 10.20 -29.73 13.15
N ILE A 432 9.90 -28.84 14.10
CA ILE A 432 9.70 -29.16 15.52
C ILE A 432 8.40 -29.95 15.72
N LEU A 433 7.31 -29.50 15.10
CA LEU A 433 6.00 -30.14 15.23
C LEU A 433 6.00 -31.60 14.73
N VAL A 434 6.66 -31.84 13.60
CA VAL A 434 6.76 -33.16 12.98
C VAL A 434 7.51 -34.12 13.89
N ASP A 435 8.60 -33.65 14.52
CA ASP A 435 9.41 -34.46 15.43
C ASP A 435 8.57 -34.95 16.63
N ASP A 436 7.85 -34.03 17.29
CA ASP A 436 6.95 -34.38 18.41
C ASP A 436 5.89 -35.42 18.00
N ALA A 437 5.25 -35.23 16.84
CA ALA A 437 4.25 -36.16 16.34
C ALA A 437 4.85 -37.54 16.03
N ILE A 438 6.04 -37.59 15.44
CA ILE A 438 6.74 -38.84 15.13
C ILE A 438 7.14 -39.56 16.41
N VAL A 439 7.76 -38.88 17.38
CA VAL A 439 8.21 -39.48 18.65
C VAL A 439 7.04 -40.11 19.42
N VAL A 440 5.88 -39.44 19.46
CA VAL A 440 4.68 -39.99 20.12
C VAL A 440 4.18 -41.23 19.37
N VAL A 441 4.06 -41.17 18.05
CA VAL A 441 3.60 -42.30 17.23
C VAL A 441 4.58 -43.47 17.31
N GLU A 442 5.88 -43.21 17.28
CA GLU A 442 6.93 -44.22 17.45
C GLU A 442 6.86 -44.89 18.81
N ASN A 443 6.71 -44.12 19.90
CA ASN A 443 6.64 -44.67 21.24
C ASN A 443 5.37 -45.49 21.48
N ILE A 444 4.23 -45.08 20.90
CA ILE A 444 3.01 -45.89 20.89
C ILE A 444 3.25 -47.19 20.12
N TYR A 445 3.84 -47.09 18.92
CA TYR A 445 4.14 -48.26 18.10
C TYR A 445 5.06 -49.25 18.82
N ARG A 446 6.15 -48.75 19.44
CA ARG A 446 7.14 -49.55 20.15
C ARG A 446 6.61 -50.23 21.42
N ARG A 447 5.68 -49.60 22.14
CA ARG A 447 5.16 -50.14 23.42
C ARG A 447 3.88 -50.97 23.29
N TRP A 448 3.11 -50.79 22.23
CA TRP A 448 1.75 -51.36 22.12
C TRP A 448 1.48 -52.11 20.81
N LEU A 449 2.32 -51.98 19.78
CA LEU A 449 2.09 -52.60 18.45
C LEU A 449 3.26 -53.47 17.97
N LEU A 450 4.44 -53.33 18.55
CA LEU A 450 5.50 -54.35 18.63
C LEU A 450 5.29 -55.18 19.89
#